data_AF-A0A2M8AQL2-F1
#
_entry.id   AF-A0A2M8AQL2-F1
#
_cell.length_a   1.000
_cell.length_b   1.000
_cell.length_c   1.000
_cell.angle_alpha   90.00
_cell.angle_beta   90.00
_cell.angle_gamma   90.00
#
_symmetry.space_group_name_H-M   'P 1'
#
loop_
_entity.id
_entity.type
_entity.pdbx_description
1 polymer ?
#
loop_
_entity_poly.entity_id
_entity_poly.type
_entity_poly.pdbx_seq_one_letter_code
_entity_poly.pdbx_strand_id
1 'polypeptide(L)'
;MDYELFHDESKIKGYWHGALLVPINKKALLIDFLEEARCNTNYSSPLSLKDIRGYGSKHECARAWVSIGIAALMSRTRVTYPYQLYLGKRSRRYTEYSIFTESIKAKLLVFRNPDGFQNMSYVTEYGKKVEITFRIGLKGGIHFLGKDDEIINIEKINFDGDKHYHRSLNRNRMIERVRESLRNYCFISTRQDLIDSRSSDHSIENSRDYNDCQLLQLTDLLVGSFREILSLTINRNHKKIVDLVRPLLERHFEGYARMQNSRWRNSLWMSQFSVVDGKWQFEPLEIEKEPEKDIQLYLPNFNF
;
A
#
# COMPACT_ATOMS: atom_id res chain seq x y z
N MET A 1 -3.59 3.89 -19.43
CA MET A 1 -3.63 2.47 -18.99
C MET A 1 -4.77 2.35 -18.02
N ASP A 2 -5.54 1.28 -18.16
CA ASP A 2 -6.72 1.04 -17.32
C ASP A 2 -6.32 0.25 -16.08
N TYR A 3 -6.79 0.69 -14.93
CA TYR A 3 -6.48 0.17 -13.62
C TYR A 3 -7.75 -0.19 -12.87
N GLU A 4 -7.67 -1.27 -12.09
CA GLU A 4 -8.51 -1.44 -10.92
C GLU A 4 -7.76 -0.97 -9.68
N LEU A 5 -8.48 -0.30 -8.78
CA LEU A 5 -7.95 0.19 -7.51
C LEU A 5 -8.43 -0.72 -6.38
N PHE A 6 -7.52 -1.19 -5.54
CA PHE A 6 -7.78 -1.98 -4.36
C PHE A 6 -7.40 -1.15 -3.14
N HIS A 7 -8.36 -0.85 -2.28
CA HIS A 7 -8.19 0.06 -1.14
C HIS A 7 -8.42 -0.64 0.18
N ASP A 8 -7.54 -0.35 1.15
CA ASP A 8 -7.66 -0.82 2.52
C ASP A 8 -7.17 0.25 3.53
N GLU A 9 -7.52 0.05 4.80
CA GLU A 9 -7.34 0.98 5.90
C GLU A 9 -6.62 0.36 7.10
N SER A 10 -5.79 1.16 7.75
CA SER A 10 -5.21 0.78 9.05
C SER A 10 -5.34 1.90 10.06
N LYS A 11 -5.84 1.56 11.26
CA LYS A 11 -6.00 2.49 12.39
C LYS A 11 -4.87 2.40 13.43
N ILE A 12 -3.81 1.65 13.14
CA ILE A 12 -2.68 1.45 14.05
C ILE A 12 -1.71 2.64 13.92
N LYS A 13 -1.46 3.34 15.04
CA LYS A 13 -0.58 4.53 15.14
C LYS A 13 -0.95 5.62 14.13
N GLY A 14 -2.19 6.11 14.23
CA GLY A 14 -2.80 7.03 13.28
C GLY A 14 -3.68 6.28 12.28
N TYR A 15 -4.15 7.00 11.26
CA TYR A 15 -5.04 6.47 10.25
C TYR A 15 -4.34 6.42 8.90
N TRP A 16 -4.37 5.27 8.25
CA TRP A 16 -3.68 5.00 7.00
C TRP A 16 -4.68 4.58 5.92
N HIS A 17 -4.56 5.17 4.75
CA HIS A 17 -5.11 4.62 3.52
C HIS A 17 -3.97 3.96 2.73
N GLY A 18 -4.24 2.77 2.19
CA GLY A 18 -3.48 2.25 1.05
C GLY A 18 -4.36 2.02 -0.14
N ALA A 19 -3.85 2.31 -1.31
CA ALA A 19 -4.49 1.95 -2.56
C ALA A 19 -3.48 1.35 -3.54
N LEU A 20 -3.71 0.10 -3.93
CA LEU A 20 -2.96 -0.58 -4.99
C LEU A 20 -3.73 -0.46 -6.30
N LEU A 21 -3.12 0.18 -7.30
CA LEU A 21 -3.64 0.26 -8.66
C LEU A 21 -2.99 -0.85 -9.48
N VAL A 22 -3.79 -1.79 -9.97
CA VAL A 22 -3.34 -2.93 -10.78
C VAL A 22 -3.83 -2.75 -12.21
N PRO A 23 -2.94 -2.77 -13.22
CA PRO A 23 -3.37 -2.73 -14.61
C PRO A 23 -4.29 -3.91 -14.95
N ILE A 24 -5.44 -3.63 -15.56
CA ILE A 24 -6.46 -4.63 -15.86
C ILE A 24 -5.88 -5.80 -16.66
N ASN A 25 -5.07 -5.48 -17.67
CA ASN A 25 -4.44 -6.47 -18.55
C ASN A 25 -3.31 -7.30 -17.89
N LYS A 26 -2.86 -6.93 -16.69
CA LYS A 26 -1.84 -7.65 -15.91
C LYS A 26 -2.36 -8.24 -14.61
N LYS A 27 -3.66 -8.04 -14.31
CA LYS A 27 -4.31 -8.55 -13.11
C LYS A 27 -4.19 -10.06 -12.98
N ALA A 28 -4.50 -10.82 -14.03
CA ALA A 28 -4.41 -12.28 -14.02
C ALA A 28 -3.00 -12.78 -13.69
N LEU A 29 -1.97 -12.21 -14.33
CA LEU A 29 -0.58 -12.56 -14.07
C LEU A 29 -0.16 -12.30 -12.61
N LEU A 30 -0.63 -11.19 -12.02
CA LEU A 30 -0.36 -10.93 -10.60
C LEU A 30 -1.03 -11.97 -9.70
N ILE A 31 -2.27 -12.35 -10.00
CA ILE A 31 -2.99 -13.42 -9.27
C ILE A 31 -2.25 -14.75 -9.38
N ASP A 32 -1.77 -15.12 -10.57
CA ASP A 32 -1.03 -16.37 -10.77
C ASP A 32 0.19 -16.48 -9.86
N PHE A 33 0.94 -15.38 -9.67
CA PHE A 33 2.06 -15.34 -8.71
C PHE A 33 1.59 -15.52 -7.25
N LEU A 34 0.46 -14.90 -6.87
CA LEU A 34 -0.08 -15.01 -5.52
C LEU A 34 -0.55 -16.45 -5.22
N GLU A 35 -1.20 -17.09 -6.19
CA GLU A 35 -1.61 -18.48 -6.13
C GLU A 35 -0.42 -19.43 -6.07
N GLU A 36 0.60 -19.21 -6.89
CA GLU A 36 1.83 -20.01 -6.84
C GLU A 36 2.47 -19.96 -5.44
N ALA A 37 2.49 -18.78 -4.81
CA ALA A 37 2.96 -18.63 -3.43
C ALA A 37 2.09 -19.40 -2.41
N ARG A 38 0.76 -19.43 -2.60
CA ARG A 38 -0.13 -20.24 -1.76
C ARG A 38 0.15 -21.74 -1.93
N CYS A 39 0.32 -22.20 -3.16
CA CYS A 39 0.68 -23.59 -3.46
C CYS A 39 2.03 -23.98 -2.84
N ASN A 40 3.06 -23.16 -3.04
CA ASN A 40 4.42 -23.43 -2.54
C ASN A 40 4.50 -23.46 -1.00
N THR A 41 3.63 -22.73 -0.32
CA THR A 41 3.62 -22.64 1.15
C THR A 41 2.57 -23.51 1.82
N ASN A 42 1.68 -24.12 1.03
CA ASN A 42 0.49 -24.85 1.47
C ASN A 42 -0.39 -24.01 2.42
N TYR A 43 -0.72 -22.78 2.01
CA TYR A 43 -1.55 -21.85 2.80
C TYR A 43 -2.66 -21.21 1.96
N SER A 44 -3.90 -21.64 2.16
CA SER A 44 -5.08 -21.19 1.40
C SER A 44 -5.97 -20.18 2.14
N SER A 45 -5.83 -20.03 3.46
CA SER A 45 -6.69 -19.13 4.25
C SER A 45 -6.39 -17.64 3.97
N PRO A 46 -7.31 -16.73 4.33
CA PRO A 46 -7.09 -15.29 4.24
C PRO A 46 -5.80 -14.83 4.95
N LEU A 47 -5.07 -13.92 4.31
CA LEU A 47 -3.83 -13.34 4.81
C LEU A 47 -4.06 -11.94 5.37
N SER A 48 -3.45 -11.67 6.51
CA SER A 48 -3.33 -10.33 7.09
C SER A 48 -2.10 -10.28 7.98
N LEU A 49 -1.43 -9.12 8.03
CA LEU A 49 -0.19 -8.97 8.79
C LEU A 49 -0.45 -9.05 10.31
N LYS A 50 -1.59 -8.56 10.79
CA LYS A 50 -2.02 -8.59 12.22
C LYS A 50 -2.09 -9.99 12.83
N ASP A 51 -2.10 -10.97 11.95
CA ASP A 51 -2.55 -12.33 12.15
C ASP A 51 -1.36 -13.31 12.16
N ILE A 52 -0.14 -12.78 11.97
CA ILE A 52 1.13 -13.50 11.92
C ILE A 52 1.77 -13.49 13.32
N ARG A 53 1.60 -14.60 14.04
CA ARG A 53 2.10 -14.74 15.43
C ARG A 53 3.46 -15.41 15.55
N GLY A 54 4.02 -15.90 14.44
CA GLY A 54 5.29 -16.61 14.41
C GLY A 54 5.63 -17.12 13.01
N TYR A 55 6.74 -17.86 12.90
CA TYR A 55 7.20 -18.46 11.66
C TYR A 55 6.36 -19.70 11.30
N GLY A 56 6.08 -19.90 10.01
CA GLY A 56 5.28 -21.02 9.50
C GLY A 56 4.74 -20.72 8.10
N SER A 57 3.85 -21.58 7.57
CA SER A 57 3.27 -21.44 6.22
C SER A 57 2.60 -20.08 6.00
N LYS A 58 1.82 -19.59 6.97
CA LYS A 58 1.20 -18.25 6.91
C LYS A 58 2.24 -17.13 6.77
N HIS A 59 3.31 -17.19 7.56
CA HIS A 59 4.40 -16.21 7.53
C HIS A 59 5.15 -16.25 6.19
N GLU A 60 5.50 -17.43 5.69
CA GLU A 60 6.20 -17.56 4.40
C GLU A 60 5.31 -17.14 3.22
N CYS A 61 4.01 -17.41 3.29
CA CYS A 61 3.05 -16.96 2.27
C CYS A 61 2.93 -15.43 2.27
N ALA A 62 2.76 -14.80 3.43
CA ALA A 62 2.77 -13.34 3.55
C ALA A 62 4.08 -12.71 3.07
N ARG A 63 5.23 -13.33 3.39
CA ARG A 63 6.54 -12.89 2.91
C ARG A 63 6.64 -12.97 1.39
N ALA A 64 6.17 -14.05 0.78
CA ALA A 64 6.14 -14.21 -0.67
C ALA A 64 5.21 -13.16 -1.31
N TRP A 65 4.02 -12.95 -0.76
CA TRP A 65 3.05 -11.95 -1.24
C TRP A 65 3.61 -10.53 -1.21
N VAL A 66 4.28 -10.14 -0.12
CA VAL A 66 4.97 -8.84 -0.07
C VAL A 66 6.12 -8.76 -1.09
N SER A 67 6.89 -9.85 -1.28
CA SER A 67 7.91 -9.90 -2.35
C SER A 67 7.31 -9.70 -3.74
N ILE A 68 6.16 -10.33 -4.02
CA ILE A 68 5.40 -10.21 -5.27
C ILE A 68 4.87 -8.78 -5.43
N GLY A 69 4.26 -8.22 -4.40
CA GLY A 69 3.75 -6.85 -4.41
C GLY A 69 4.85 -5.83 -4.74
N ILE A 70 6.02 -5.92 -4.10
CA ILE A 70 7.15 -5.02 -4.39
C ILE A 70 7.71 -5.22 -5.81
N ALA A 71 7.72 -6.46 -6.32
CA ALA A 71 8.09 -6.73 -7.71
C ALA A 71 7.06 -6.15 -8.70
N ALA A 72 5.77 -6.25 -8.39
CA ALA A 72 4.69 -5.75 -9.23
C ALA A 72 4.73 -4.22 -9.40
N LEU A 73 5.26 -3.49 -8.41
CA LEU A 73 5.51 -2.05 -8.48
C LEU A 73 6.68 -1.67 -9.39
N MET A 74 7.42 -2.61 -9.96
CA MET A 74 8.51 -2.26 -10.88
C MET A 74 7.94 -1.74 -12.21
N SER A 75 8.41 -0.57 -12.67
CA SER A 75 8.08 -0.01 -13.98
C SER A 75 8.95 -0.58 -15.11
N ARG A 76 10.07 -1.23 -14.78
CA ARG A 76 10.96 -1.92 -15.72
C ARG A 76 11.74 -3.05 -15.06
N THR A 77 11.99 -4.11 -15.81
CA THR A 77 12.97 -5.16 -15.50
C THR A 77 14.28 -4.88 -16.24
N ARG A 78 15.41 -5.37 -15.73
CA ARG A 78 16.72 -5.25 -16.41
C ARG A 78 17.31 -6.65 -16.56
N VAL A 79 17.65 -7.04 -17.80
CA VAL A 79 18.24 -8.35 -18.09
C VAL A 79 19.58 -8.53 -17.36
N THR A 80 20.39 -7.48 -17.27
CA THR A 80 21.70 -7.50 -16.61
C THR A 80 21.63 -7.60 -15.08
N TYR A 81 20.51 -7.21 -14.48
CA TYR A 81 20.30 -7.23 -13.02
C TYR A 81 18.87 -7.69 -12.73
N PRO A 82 18.58 -8.99 -12.97
CA PRO A 82 17.26 -9.56 -12.78
C PRO A 82 16.80 -9.35 -11.34
N TYR A 83 15.50 -9.10 -11.16
CA TYR A 83 14.93 -9.02 -9.82
C TYR A 83 14.66 -10.43 -9.31
N GLN A 84 15.15 -10.72 -8.09
CA GLN A 84 14.89 -11.98 -7.41
C GLN A 84 13.52 -11.92 -6.74
N LEU A 85 12.65 -12.84 -7.10
CA LEU A 85 11.29 -12.94 -6.59
C LEU A 85 11.17 -14.16 -5.68
N TYR A 86 10.72 -13.95 -4.45
CA TYR A 86 10.42 -15.05 -3.55
C TYR A 86 8.96 -15.49 -3.72
N LEU A 87 8.76 -16.75 -4.14
CA LEU A 87 7.44 -17.36 -4.35
C LEU A 87 7.08 -18.37 -3.26
N GLY A 88 7.67 -18.27 -2.07
CA GLY A 88 7.33 -19.14 -0.94
C GLY A 88 8.03 -20.51 -0.93
N LYS A 89 8.89 -20.79 -1.92
CA LYS A 89 9.57 -22.08 -2.07
C LYS A 89 10.86 -22.17 -1.25
N ARG A 90 11.05 -23.31 -0.57
CA ARG A 90 12.26 -23.61 0.21
C ARG A 90 12.76 -25.02 -0.10
N SER A 91 14.04 -25.15 -0.45
CA SER A 91 14.74 -26.43 -0.50
C SER A 91 15.58 -26.60 0.76
N ARG A 92 15.20 -27.58 1.59
CA ARG A 92 15.86 -27.89 2.87
C ARG A 92 16.01 -26.64 3.75
N ARG A 93 17.19 -25.99 3.73
CA ARG A 93 17.52 -24.80 4.53
C ARG A 93 17.52 -23.49 3.74
N TYR A 94 17.47 -23.53 2.41
CA TYR A 94 17.64 -22.35 1.57
C TYR A 94 16.31 -21.82 1.04
N THR A 95 16.25 -20.50 0.87
CA THR A 95 15.13 -19.82 0.20
C THR A 95 15.40 -19.87 -1.30
N GLU A 96 14.45 -20.35 -2.09
CA GLU A 96 14.54 -20.34 -3.55
C GLU A 96 13.94 -19.05 -4.10
N TYR A 97 14.62 -18.48 -5.09
CA TYR A 97 14.18 -17.26 -5.76
C TYR A 97 14.02 -17.54 -7.26
N SER A 98 12.89 -17.09 -7.80
CA SER A 98 12.63 -17.04 -9.24
C SER A 98 13.13 -15.71 -9.80
N ILE A 99 13.37 -15.66 -11.11
CA ILE A 99 13.71 -14.40 -11.80
C ILE A 99 12.41 -13.75 -12.27
N PHE A 100 12.18 -12.51 -11.86
CA PHE A 100 11.06 -11.72 -12.35
C PHE A 100 11.44 -10.98 -13.63
N THR A 101 10.89 -11.45 -14.75
CA THR A 101 11.18 -10.94 -16.09
C THR A 101 10.13 -9.97 -16.62
N GLU A 102 8.87 -10.12 -16.19
CA GLU A 102 7.74 -9.37 -16.71
C GLU A 102 7.24 -8.31 -15.73
N SER A 103 7.18 -7.05 -16.17
CA SER A 103 6.75 -5.92 -15.32
C SER A 103 5.22 -5.81 -15.31
N ILE A 104 4.62 -5.90 -14.11
CA ILE A 104 3.19 -5.66 -13.88
C ILE A 104 2.85 -4.17 -14.00
N LYS A 105 3.74 -3.28 -13.55
CA LYS A 105 3.52 -1.81 -13.51
C LYS A 105 2.34 -1.40 -12.63
N ALA A 106 2.15 -2.11 -11.52
CA ALA A 106 1.25 -1.68 -10.47
C ALA A 106 1.76 -0.37 -9.84
N LYS A 107 0.84 0.36 -9.21
CA LYS A 107 1.14 1.62 -8.51
C LYS A 107 0.58 1.54 -7.10
N LEU A 108 1.30 2.06 -6.11
CA LEU A 108 0.89 2.06 -4.71
C LEU A 108 0.78 3.49 -4.19
N LEU A 109 -0.37 3.80 -3.58
CA LEU A 109 -0.61 5.03 -2.85
C LEU A 109 -0.64 4.72 -1.36
N VAL A 110 0.13 5.46 -0.56
CA VAL A 110 0.11 5.38 0.90
C VAL A 110 -0.15 6.78 1.46
N PHE A 111 -1.22 6.94 2.24
CA PHE A 111 -1.61 8.24 2.77
C PHE A 111 -1.93 8.14 4.26
N ARG A 112 -1.22 8.91 5.11
CA ARG A 112 -1.35 8.83 6.56
C ARG A 112 -1.94 10.12 7.15
N ASN A 113 -2.77 9.95 8.16
CA ASN A 113 -3.09 10.98 9.14
C ASN A 113 -2.54 10.57 10.52
N PRO A 114 -1.47 11.22 11.01
CA PRO A 114 -0.82 10.81 12.26
C PRO A 114 -1.75 10.86 13.48
N ASP A 115 -2.66 11.83 13.55
CA ASP A 115 -3.57 12.06 14.68
C ASP A 115 -4.87 11.23 14.60
N GLY A 116 -5.01 10.32 13.62
CA GLY A 116 -6.17 9.42 13.56
C GLY A 116 -7.53 10.12 13.44
N PHE A 117 -7.53 11.29 12.80
CA PHE A 117 -8.63 12.21 12.54
C PHE A 117 -9.12 13.04 13.74
N GLN A 118 -8.32 13.18 14.79
CA GLN A 118 -8.65 13.99 15.96
C GLN A 118 -8.85 15.48 15.57
N ASN A 119 -7.98 16.02 14.72
CA ASN A 119 -8.01 17.41 14.26
C ASN A 119 -9.07 17.68 13.17
N MET A 120 -9.74 16.63 12.68
CA MET A 120 -10.91 16.75 11.81
C MET A 120 -12.22 16.79 12.62
N SER A 121 -12.25 17.54 13.73
CA SER A 121 -13.39 17.60 14.66
C SER A 121 -14.64 18.23 14.03
N TYR A 122 -14.48 19.09 13.02
CA TYR A 122 -15.57 19.70 12.26
C TYR A 122 -16.38 18.70 11.41
N VAL A 123 -15.88 17.48 11.22
CA VAL A 123 -16.62 16.36 10.61
C VAL A 123 -16.95 15.38 11.73
N THR A 124 -18.21 15.27 12.10
CA THR A 124 -18.59 14.40 13.24
C THR A 124 -18.53 12.92 12.91
N GLU A 125 -18.88 12.56 11.68
CA GLU A 125 -19.08 11.17 11.29
C GLU A 125 -17.79 10.54 10.73
N TYR A 126 -17.35 9.42 11.31
CA TYR A 126 -16.10 8.76 10.94
C TYR A 126 -16.03 8.37 9.46
N GLY A 127 -17.09 7.73 8.93
CA GLY A 127 -17.15 7.35 7.51
C GLY A 127 -17.01 8.55 6.57
N LYS A 128 -17.52 9.74 6.96
CA LYS A 128 -17.31 10.97 6.16
C LYS A 128 -15.85 11.38 6.12
N LYS A 129 -15.12 11.24 7.23
CA LYS A 129 -13.67 11.55 7.28
C LYS A 129 -12.92 10.66 6.31
N VAL A 130 -13.14 9.35 6.41
CA VAL A 130 -12.60 8.32 5.51
C VAL A 130 -12.81 8.68 4.04
N GLU A 131 -14.04 8.99 3.65
CA GLU A 131 -14.37 9.29 2.25
C GLU A 131 -13.71 10.58 1.73
N ILE A 132 -13.61 11.60 2.60
CA ILE A 132 -12.92 12.86 2.28
C ILE A 132 -11.43 12.61 2.09
N THR A 133 -10.82 11.87 3.00
CA THR A 133 -9.37 11.64 2.99
C THR A 133 -8.96 10.64 1.93
N PHE A 134 -9.81 9.64 1.62
CA PHE A 134 -9.67 8.78 0.46
C PHE A 134 -9.65 9.61 -0.83
N ARG A 135 -10.63 10.51 -1.04
CA ARG A 135 -10.67 11.37 -2.22
C ARG A 135 -9.39 12.19 -2.38
N ILE A 136 -8.93 12.80 -1.28
CA ILE A 136 -7.73 13.65 -1.28
C ILE A 136 -6.49 12.82 -1.63
N GLY A 137 -6.31 11.68 -0.96
CA GLY A 137 -5.19 10.77 -1.20
C GLY A 137 -5.20 10.19 -2.62
N LEU A 138 -6.37 9.78 -3.11
CA LEU A 138 -6.55 9.31 -4.48
C LEU A 138 -6.12 10.37 -5.50
N LYS A 139 -6.64 11.60 -5.36
CA LYS A 139 -6.29 12.73 -6.25
C LYS A 139 -4.78 12.98 -6.27
N GLY A 140 -4.19 13.15 -5.09
CA GLY A 140 -2.76 13.44 -4.95
C GLY A 140 -1.90 12.35 -5.55
N GLY A 141 -2.22 11.09 -5.24
CA GLY A 141 -1.49 9.92 -5.72
C GLY A 141 -1.52 9.76 -7.24
N ILE A 142 -2.71 9.80 -7.86
CA ILE A 142 -2.80 9.63 -9.32
C ILE A 142 -2.22 10.82 -10.08
N HIS A 143 -2.34 12.04 -9.56
CA HIS A 143 -1.69 13.20 -10.16
C HIS A 143 -0.17 13.11 -10.09
N PHE A 144 0.38 12.54 -9.03
CA PHE A 144 1.81 12.37 -8.87
C PHE A 144 2.37 11.23 -9.73
N LEU A 145 1.66 10.11 -9.82
CA LEU A 145 2.15 8.90 -10.51
C LEU A 145 1.79 8.84 -12.00
N GLY A 146 0.80 9.61 -12.44
CA GLY A 146 0.43 9.78 -13.84
C GLY A 146 1.18 10.91 -14.52
N LYS A 147 1.21 10.87 -15.85
CA LYS A 147 1.73 11.92 -16.74
C LYS A 147 1.16 11.71 -18.13
N ASP A 148 1.36 12.66 -19.06
CA ASP A 148 0.72 12.62 -20.38
C ASP A 148 1.01 11.34 -21.19
N ASP A 149 2.21 10.77 -21.07
CA ASP A 149 2.60 9.51 -21.70
C ASP A 149 2.30 8.26 -20.84
N GLU A 150 1.75 8.44 -19.64
CA GLU A 150 1.45 7.39 -18.67
C GLU A 150 0.10 7.67 -17.99
N ILE A 151 -0.95 7.67 -18.82
CA ILE A 151 -2.34 7.93 -18.40
C ILE A 151 -2.79 6.89 -17.36
N ILE A 152 -3.45 7.35 -16.30
CA ILE A 152 -4.11 6.52 -15.30
C ILE A 152 -5.62 6.64 -15.49
N ASN A 153 -6.27 5.56 -15.91
CA ASN A 153 -7.72 5.46 -15.99
C ASN A 153 -8.22 4.42 -14.98
N ILE A 154 -9.03 4.83 -14.01
CA ILE A 154 -9.57 3.93 -12.98
C ILE A 154 -10.95 3.43 -13.42
N GLU A 155 -11.03 2.14 -13.71
CA GLU A 155 -12.27 1.49 -14.17
C GLU A 155 -13.10 0.89 -13.05
N LYS A 156 -12.46 0.47 -11.96
CA LYS A 156 -13.13 -0.11 -10.78
C LYS A 156 -12.37 0.23 -9.50
N ILE A 157 -13.11 0.41 -8.41
CA ILE A 157 -12.60 0.62 -7.05
C ILE A 157 -13.16 -0.48 -6.15
N ASN A 158 -12.29 -1.37 -5.70
CA ASN A 158 -12.56 -2.36 -4.67
C ASN A 158 -12.17 -1.73 -3.32
N PHE A 159 -13.14 -1.42 -2.48
CA PHE A 159 -12.94 -0.68 -1.22
C PHE A 159 -13.22 -1.59 -0.02
N ASP A 160 -12.22 -1.95 0.79
CA ASP A 160 -12.44 -2.97 1.81
C ASP A 160 -13.35 -2.51 2.96
N GLY A 161 -14.58 -3.03 2.95
CA GLY A 161 -15.58 -2.89 4.00
C GLY A 161 -16.16 -1.48 4.19
N ASP A 162 -17.48 -1.35 4.04
CA ASP A 162 -18.24 -0.20 4.55
C ASP A 162 -19.12 -0.56 5.77
N LYS A 163 -19.22 -1.87 6.07
CA LYS A 163 -20.11 -2.42 7.11
C LYS A 163 -19.84 -1.84 8.50
N HIS A 164 -18.57 -1.57 8.84
CA HIS A 164 -18.21 -0.96 10.12
C HIS A 164 -18.54 0.53 10.22
N TYR A 165 -18.96 1.17 9.13
CA TYR A 165 -19.53 2.53 9.17
C TYR A 165 -21.06 2.53 9.35
N HIS A 166 -21.70 1.35 9.39
CA HIS A 166 -23.16 1.19 9.48
C HIS A 166 -23.95 1.92 8.39
N ARG A 167 -23.33 2.20 7.25
CA ARG A 167 -23.95 2.78 6.06
C ARG A 167 -23.12 2.50 4.81
N SER A 168 -23.73 2.66 3.64
CA SER A 168 -23.01 2.60 2.37
C SER A 168 -22.09 3.80 2.16
N LEU A 169 -21.02 3.59 1.40
CA LEU A 169 -20.12 4.65 0.95
C LEU A 169 -20.84 5.68 0.06
N ASN A 170 -20.46 6.94 0.21
CA ASN A 170 -21.00 8.03 -0.58
C ASN A 170 -20.12 8.31 -1.79
N ARG A 171 -20.51 7.74 -2.94
CA ARG A 171 -19.84 7.92 -4.23
C ARG A 171 -19.60 9.38 -4.60
N ASN A 172 -20.57 10.27 -4.38
CA ASN A 172 -20.40 11.69 -4.70
C ASN A 172 -19.25 12.32 -3.89
N ARG A 173 -19.19 12.03 -2.58
CA ARG A 173 -18.14 12.52 -1.68
C ARG A 173 -16.75 12.00 -2.06
N MET A 174 -16.66 10.74 -2.50
CA MET A 174 -15.40 10.08 -2.84
C MET A 174 -14.91 10.41 -4.25
N ILE A 175 -15.81 10.43 -5.24
CA ILE A 175 -15.47 10.37 -6.67
C ILE A 175 -15.98 11.57 -7.44
N GLU A 176 -17.29 11.85 -7.44
CA GLU A 176 -17.84 12.86 -8.37
C GLU A 176 -17.24 14.26 -8.10
N ARG A 177 -17.00 14.61 -6.83
CA ARG A 177 -16.34 15.86 -6.45
C ARG A 177 -14.88 16.01 -6.90
N VAL A 178 -14.19 14.93 -7.26
CA VAL A 178 -12.79 15.01 -7.71
C VAL A 178 -12.65 15.00 -9.21
N ARG A 179 -13.57 14.34 -9.93
CA ARG A 179 -13.45 14.05 -11.37
C ARG A 179 -13.21 15.30 -12.23
N GLU A 180 -13.93 16.38 -11.96
CA GLU A 180 -13.79 17.65 -12.70
C GLU A 180 -12.44 18.36 -12.45
N SER A 181 -11.75 17.98 -11.38
CA SER A 181 -10.49 18.60 -10.95
C SER A 181 -9.26 17.73 -11.23
N LEU A 182 -9.44 16.64 -11.99
CA LEU A 182 -8.38 15.75 -12.40
C LEU A 182 -7.54 16.37 -13.52
N ARG A 183 -6.23 16.08 -13.52
CA ARG A 183 -5.36 16.42 -14.65
C ARG A 183 -5.77 15.63 -15.89
N ASN A 184 -5.44 16.14 -17.08
CA ASN A 184 -5.82 15.57 -18.38
C ASN A 184 -5.31 14.13 -18.63
N TYR A 185 -4.41 13.61 -17.79
CA TYR A 185 -3.90 12.24 -17.84
C TYR A 185 -4.47 11.33 -16.74
N CYS A 186 -5.47 11.79 -15.98
CA CYS A 186 -6.12 11.04 -14.92
C CYS A 186 -7.64 10.97 -15.16
N PHE A 187 -8.17 9.75 -15.20
CA PHE A 187 -9.58 9.49 -15.45
C PHE A 187 -10.15 8.51 -14.44
N ILE A 188 -11.44 8.65 -14.14
CA ILE A 188 -12.22 7.71 -13.31
C ILE A 188 -13.54 7.46 -14.03
N SER A 189 -13.87 6.18 -14.23
CA SER A 189 -15.05 5.71 -14.94
C SER A 189 -16.36 6.21 -14.31
N THR A 190 -17.39 6.39 -15.14
CA THR A 190 -18.75 6.80 -14.74
C THR A 190 -19.64 5.64 -14.37
N ARG A 191 -19.22 4.39 -14.61
CA ARG A 191 -20.05 3.20 -14.46
C ARG A 191 -20.74 3.11 -13.10
N GLN A 192 -21.96 2.58 -13.03
CA GLN A 192 -22.75 2.56 -11.80
C GLN A 192 -22.11 1.69 -10.70
N ASP A 193 -21.55 0.56 -11.10
CA ASP A 193 -20.83 -0.44 -10.30
C ASP A 193 -19.36 -0.08 -10.03
N LEU A 194 -18.99 1.21 -10.08
CA LEU A 194 -17.61 1.69 -9.92
C LEU A 194 -16.99 1.26 -8.59
N ILE A 195 -17.77 1.33 -7.50
CA ILE A 195 -17.29 1.01 -6.15
C ILE A 195 -17.92 -0.30 -5.71
N ASP A 196 -17.08 -1.30 -5.47
CA ASP A 196 -17.46 -2.57 -4.86
C ASP A 196 -16.98 -2.59 -3.40
N SER A 197 -17.91 -2.54 -2.44
CA SER A 197 -17.65 -2.50 -0.99
C SER A 197 -17.94 -3.82 -0.25
N ARG A 198 -18.15 -4.93 -0.97
CA ARG A 198 -18.41 -6.26 -0.39
C ARG A 198 -17.25 -6.79 0.47
N SER A 199 -17.35 -8.00 1.03
CA SER A 199 -16.26 -8.55 1.87
C SER A 199 -15.04 -8.96 1.05
N SER A 200 -13.83 -8.76 1.57
CA SER A 200 -12.56 -9.34 1.08
C SER A 200 -12.27 -10.75 1.61
N ASP A 201 -13.08 -11.23 2.55
CA ASP A 201 -13.05 -12.62 3.01
C ASP A 201 -13.86 -13.51 2.06
N HIS A 202 -13.15 -14.24 1.21
CA HIS A 202 -13.73 -15.14 0.20
C HIS A 202 -14.46 -16.36 0.81
N SER A 203 -14.35 -16.59 2.12
CA SER A 203 -15.07 -17.69 2.79
C SER A 203 -16.51 -17.34 3.17
N ILE A 204 -16.90 -16.07 3.06
CA ILE A 204 -18.22 -15.57 3.46
C ILE A 204 -19.14 -15.44 2.23
N GLU A 205 -20.44 -15.71 2.43
CA GLU A 205 -21.48 -15.49 1.43
C GLU A 205 -21.57 -14.01 1.01
N ASN A 206 -21.80 -13.74 -0.28
CA ASN A 206 -21.80 -12.40 -0.87
C ASN A 206 -20.45 -11.66 -0.75
N SER A 207 -19.34 -12.39 -0.63
CA SER A 207 -18.00 -11.84 -0.84
C SER A 207 -17.79 -11.41 -2.30
N ARG A 208 -16.69 -10.68 -2.54
CA ARG A 208 -16.26 -10.36 -3.90
C ARG A 208 -15.75 -11.61 -4.61
N ASP A 209 -15.51 -11.44 -5.91
CA ASP A 209 -14.74 -12.44 -6.67
C ASP A 209 -13.44 -12.79 -5.94
N TYR A 210 -13.08 -14.07 -5.98
CA TYR A 210 -11.92 -14.60 -5.26
C TYR A 210 -10.64 -13.83 -5.57
N ASN A 211 -10.42 -13.45 -6.84
CA ASN A 211 -9.21 -12.73 -7.25
C ASN A 211 -9.19 -11.31 -6.69
N ASP A 212 -10.35 -10.64 -6.63
CA ASP A 212 -10.46 -9.30 -6.01
C ASP A 212 -10.16 -9.36 -4.51
N CYS A 213 -10.63 -10.42 -3.83
CA CYS A 213 -10.32 -10.68 -2.42
C CYS A 213 -8.81 -10.83 -2.18
N GLN A 214 -8.09 -11.53 -3.07
CA GLN A 214 -6.64 -11.68 -2.95
C GLN A 214 -5.88 -10.37 -3.10
N LEU A 215 -6.29 -9.50 -4.03
CA LEU A 215 -5.63 -8.20 -4.24
C LEU A 215 -5.90 -7.21 -3.09
N LEU A 216 -7.07 -7.31 -2.43
CA LEU A 216 -7.31 -6.57 -1.19
C LEU A 216 -6.43 -7.07 -0.05
N GLN A 217 -6.30 -8.38 0.13
CA GLN A 217 -5.38 -8.95 1.12
C GLN A 217 -3.91 -8.59 0.83
N LEU A 218 -3.50 -8.55 -0.45
CA LEU A 218 -2.20 -8.02 -0.85
C LEU A 218 -2.06 -6.54 -0.48
N THR A 219 -3.12 -5.75 -0.66
CA THR A 219 -3.14 -4.34 -0.28
C THR A 219 -2.99 -4.16 1.23
N ASP A 220 -3.73 -4.92 2.06
CA ASP A 220 -3.57 -4.94 3.54
C ASP A 220 -2.11 -5.27 3.93
N LEU A 221 -1.54 -6.32 3.34
CA LEU A 221 -0.15 -6.72 3.61
C LEU A 221 0.86 -5.62 3.25
N LEU A 222 0.68 -4.95 2.10
CA LEU A 222 1.54 -3.85 1.69
C LEU A 222 1.39 -2.67 2.66
N VAL A 223 0.16 -2.22 2.95
CA VAL A 223 -0.10 -1.12 3.89
C VAL A 223 0.47 -1.42 5.27
N GLY A 224 0.21 -2.62 5.78
CA GLY A 224 0.74 -3.09 7.06
C GLY A 224 2.27 -3.07 7.07
N SER A 225 2.90 -3.50 5.98
CA SER A 225 4.36 -3.53 5.87
C SER A 225 4.97 -2.12 5.82
N PHE A 226 4.39 -1.21 5.03
CA PHE A 226 4.81 0.20 4.96
C PHE A 226 4.59 0.93 6.29
N ARG A 227 3.45 0.72 6.94
CA ARG A 227 3.18 1.28 8.28
C ARG A 227 4.25 0.84 9.28
N GLU A 228 4.56 -0.46 9.29
CA GLU A 228 5.42 -1.05 10.30
C GLU A 228 6.89 -0.69 10.10
N ILE A 229 7.38 -0.66 8.85
CA ILE A 229 8.76 -0.25 8.53
C ILE A 229 8.99 1.25 8.78
N LEU A 230 7.95 2.08 8.65
CA LEU A 230 7.99 3.52 8.95
C LEU A 230 7.82 3.82 10.45
N SER A 231 7.49 2.81 11.26
CA SER A 231 7.33 2.94 12.71
C SER A 231 8.66 2.74 13.46
N LEU A 232 8.77 3.32 14.67
CA LEU A 232 9.92 3.09 15.56
C LEU A 232 10.12 1.62 15.96
N THR A 233 9.02 0.88 16.07
CA THR A 233 9.01 -0.49 16.58
C THR A 233 8.44 -1.45 15.55
N ILE A 234 9.29 -2.40 15.14
CA ILE A 234 8.92 -3.50 14.24
C ILE A 234 8.70 -4.76 15.08
N ASN A 235 7.57 -5.43 14.88
CA ASN A 235 7.30 -6.74 15.46
C ASN A 235 8.35 -7.73 14.94
N ARG A 236 9.02 -8.45 15.85
CA ARG A 236 10.06 -9.41 15.51
C ARG A 236 9.58 -10.49 14.52
N ASN A 237 8.30 -10.85 14.58
CA ASN A 237 7.69 -11.83 13.68
C ASN A 237 7.44 -11.28 12.28
N HIS A 238 7.36 -9.95 12.12
CA HIS A 238 7.11 -9.33 10.82
C HIS A 238 8.40 -8.83 10.16
N LYS A 239 9.50 -8.75 10.91
CA LYS A 239 10.79 -8.19 10.43
C LYS A 239 11.19 -8.69 9.03
N LYS A 240 11.17 -10.01 8.80
CA LYS A 240 11.54 -10.60 7.49
C LYS A 240 10.59 -10.25 6.34
N ILE A 241 9.33 -9.92 6.66
CA ILE A 241 8.32 -9.51 5.69
C ILE A 241 8.54 -8.03 5.37
N VAL A 242 8.61 -7.18 6.39
CA VAL A 242 8.68 -5.72 6.22
C VAL A 242 10.03 -5.26 5.65
N ASP A 243 11.12 -5.98 5.93
CA ASP A 243 12.45 -5.68 5.35
C ASP A 243 12.47 -5.82 3.81
N LEU A 244 11.50 -6.52 3.21
CA LEU A 244 11.36 -6.58 1.73
C LEU A 244 10.94 -5.23 1.13
N VAL A 245 10.28 -4.37 1.91
CA VAL A 245 9.84 -3.04 1.49
C VAL A 245 10.98 -2.01 1.56
N ARG A 246 11.97 -2.26 2.43
CA ARG A 246 13.05 -1.32 2.75
C ARG A 246 13.81 -0.79 1.52
N PRO A 247 14.24 -1.61 0.54
CA PRO A 247 14.97 -1.10 -0.61
C PRO A 247 14.18 -0.10 -1.46
N LEU A 248 12.86 -0.28 -1.56
CA LEU A 248 11.98 0.67 -2.24
C LEU A 248 11.89 1.99 -1.47
N LEU A 249 11.76 1.93 -0.14
CA LEU A 249 11.68 3.13 0.71
C LEU A 249 12.97 3.93 0.71
N GLU A 250 14.12 3.28 0.86
CA GLU A 250 15.43 3.95 0.82
C GLU A 250 15.58 4.71 -0.50
N ARG A 251 15.22 4.09 -1.63
CA ARG A 251 15.21 4.75 -2.94
C ARG A 251 14.22 5.90 -3.02
N HIS A 252 13.04 5.76 -2.42
CA HIS A 252 12.05 6.83 -2.39
C HIS A 252 12.59 8.06 -1.63
N PHE A 253 13.25 7.85 -0.49
CA PHE A 253 13.82 8.91 0.34
C PHE A 253 15.09 9.56 -0.22
N GLU A 254 15.79 8.92 -1.15
CA GLU A 254 16.84 9.56 -1.95
C GLU A 254 16.30 10.70 -2.85
N GLY A 255 14.97 10.83 -2.99
CA GLY A 255 14.30 11.91 -3.69
C GLY A 255 14.06 11.65 -5.18
N TYR A 256 13.30 12.57 -5.80
CA TYR A 256 12.79 12.40 -7.17
C TYR A 256 13.89 12.13 -8.20
N ALA A 257 15.00 12.87 -8.16
CA ALA A 257 16.10 12.75 -9.13
C ALA A 257 16.73 11.34 -9.14
N ARG A 258 16.88 10.71 -7.96
CA ARG A 258 17.42 9.34 -7.86
C ARG A 258 16.37 8.31 -8.25
N MET A 259 15.10 8.54 -7.92
CA MET A 259 13.98 7.69 -8.34
C MET A 259 13.78 7.62 -9.87
N GLN A 260 14.19 8.63 -10.64
CA GLN A 260 14.11 8.60 -12.10
C GLN A 260 14.85 7.42 -12.74
N ASN A 261 15.95 6.98 -12.11
CA ASN A 261 16.75 5.85 -12.57
C ASN A 261 16.42 4.53 -11.86
N SER A 262 15.50 4.56 -10.91
CA SER A 262 15.02 3.37 -10.21
C SER A 262 14.26 2.42 -11.15
N ARG A 263 14.14 1.16 -10.73
CA ARG A 263 13.20 0.20 -11.32
C ARG A 263 11.75 0.44 -10.87
N TRP A 264 11.56 1.26 -9.83
CA TRP A 264 10.26 1.65 -9.26
C TRP A 264 9.90 3.11 -9.57
N ARG A 265 10.40 3.66 -10.69
CA ARG A 265 10.03 5.01 -11.11
C ARG A 265 8.53 5.09 -11.31
N ASN A 266 7.89 6.14 -10.75
CA ASN A 266 6.45 6.43 -10.87
C ASN A 266 5.52 5.30 -10.39
N SER A 267 5.94 4.49 -9.42
CA SER A 267 5.09 3.42 -8.88
C SER A 267 4.70 3.54 -7.41
N LEU A 268 5.30 4.48 -6.67
CA LEU A 268 5.00 4.70 -5.26
C LEU A 268 4.79 6.18 -4.99
N TRP A 269 3.65 6.51 -4.40
CA TRP A 269 3.37 7.82 -3.81
C TRP A 269 3.08 7.64 -2.33
N MET A 270 3.73 8.47 -1.51
CA MET A 270 3.54 8.50 -0.07
C MET A 270 3.40 9.94 0.40
N SER A 271 2.40 10.20 1.25
CA SER A 271 2.24 11.50 1.90
C SER A 271 1.54 11.33 3.25
N GLN A 272 1.71 12.31 4.13
CA GLN A 272 0.91 12.47 5.32
C GLN A 272 0.17 13.82 5.28
N PHE A 273 -0.88 13.92 6.08
CA PHE A 273 -1.58 15.19 6.26
C PHE A 273 -1.94 15.45 7.72
N SER A 274 -2.09 16.74 8.02
CA SER A 274 -2.64 17.26 9.26
C SER A 274 -3.66 18.36 8.96
N VAL A 275 -4.53 18.65 9.93
CA VAL A 275 -5.40 19.82 9.89
C VAL A 275 -4.98 20.74 11.03
N VAL A 276 -4.45 21.91 10.69
CA VAL A 276 -3.99 22.92 11.65
C VAL A 276 -4.77 24.21 11.37
N ASP A 277 -5.45 24.74 12.39
CA ASP A 277 -6.30 25.94 12.28
C ASP A 277 -7.32 25.86 11.12
N GLY A 278 -7.91 24.68 10.93
CA GLY A 278 -8.89 24.42 9.87
C GLY A 278 -8.31 24.31 8.46
N LYS A 279 -6.98 24.39 8.30
CA LYS A 279 -6.28 24.27 7.02
C LYS A 279 -5.62 22.91 6.89
N TRP A 280 -5.75 22.33 5.70
CA TRP A 280 -5.08 21.09 5.34
C TRP A 280 -3.62 21.36 5.05
N GLN A 281 -2.73 20.63 5.71
CA GLN A 281 -1.29 20.63 5.45
C GLN A 281 -0.88 19.25 4.98
N PHE A 282 -0.01 19.18 3.99
CA PHE A 282 0.46 17.94 3.38
C PHE A 282 1.97 17.91 3.40
N GLU A 283 2.51 16.78 3.81
CA GLU A 283 3.95 16.58 3.98
C GLU A 283 4.36 15.22 3.41
N PRO A 284 5.64 15.04 3.08
CA PRO A 284 6.20 13.70 2.87
C PRO A 284 6.03 12.85 4.13
N LEU A 285 5.78 11.55 3.94
CA LEU A 285 5.85 10.57 5.03
C LEU A 285 7.31 10.39 5.42
N GLU A 286 7.68 10.55 6.69
CA GLU A 286 9.04 10.28 7.17
C GLU A 286 9.11 8.98 7.97
N ILE A 287 10.31 8.38 8.02
CA ILE A 287 10.58 7.30 8.98
C ILE A 287 10.56 7.92 10.36
N GLU A 288 9.75 7.39 11.27
CA GLU A 288 9.78 7.81 12.67
C GLU A 288 11.21 7.59 13.20
N LYS A 289 11.87 8.66 13.64
CA LYS A 289 13.18 8.61 14.29
C LYS A 289 12.97 8.51 15.79
N GLU A 290 13.79 7.71 16.47
CA GLU A 290 13.84 7.81 17.93
C GLU A 290 14.13 9.28 18.28
N PRO A 291 13.45 9.86 19.29
CA PRO A 291 13.88 11.15 19.78
C PRO A 291 15.37 11.04 20.10
N GLU A 292 16.17 11.96 19.56
CA GLU A 292 17.59 12.04 19.91
C GLU A 292 17.63 12.03 21.44
N LYS A 293 18.16 10.94 22.02
CA LYS A 293 18.55 11.01 23.42
C LYS A 293 19.60 12.11 23.43
N ASP A 294 19.31 13.21 24.11
CA ASP A 294 20.34 14.15 24.50
C ASP A 294 21.45 13.33 25.17
N ILE A 295 22.48 12.99 24.40
CA ILE A 295 23.73 12.53 24.95
C ILE A 295 24.28 13.82 25.57
N GLN A 296 23.88 14.09 26.82
CA GLN A 296 24.65 14.97 27.68
C GLN A 296 26.04 14.35 27.72
N LEU A 297 26.94 14.90 26.91
CA LEU A 297 28.37 14.69 27.03
C LEU A 297 28.73 15.23 28.41
N TYR A 298 28.79 14.33 29.40
CA TYR A 298 29.46 14.62 30.65
C TYR A 298 30.92 14.90 30.30
N LEU A 299 31.28 16.17 30.22
CA LEU A 299 32.68 16.57 30.25
C LEU A 299 33.22 16.09 31.59
N PRO A 300 34.28 15.27 31.63
CA PRO A 300 34.91 14.90 32.89
C PRO A 300 35.37 16.18 33.58
N ASN A 301 34.94 16.38 34.84
CA ASN A 301 35.45 17.45 35.69
C ASN A 301 36.94 17.24 35.88
N PHE A 302 37.75 17.98 35.13
CA PHE A 302 39.16 18.17 35.47
C PHE A 302 39.20 19.17 36.62
N ASN A 303 39.33 18.66 37.84
CA ASN A 303 39.74 19.48 38.98
C ASN A 303 41.22 19.84 38.77
N PHE A 304 41.50 21.13 38.59
CA PHE A 304 42.81 21.74 38.84
C PHE A 304 42.80 22.35 40.23
#